data_AF-M6VTB3-F1
#
_entry.id   AF-M6VTB3-F1
#
_cell.length_a   1.000
_cell.length_b   1.000
_cell.length_c   1.000
_cell.angle_alpha   90.00
_cell.angle_beta   90.00
_cell.angle_gamma   90.00
#
_symmetry.space_group_name_H-M   'P 1'
#
loop_
_entity.id
_entity.type
_entity.pdbx_description
1 polymer ?
#
loop_
_entity_poly.entity_id
_entity_poly.type
_entity_poly.pdbx_seq_one_letter_code
_entity_poly.pdbx_strand_id
1 'polypeptide(L)'
;MTGVVLILVITVIPRWGLEFWKHIDTNSSNTLIGVLISFSIMATSLRKLFKYPGAQSSAYVLPSAAIIYGLMMLIYLLMRLDYSIQGMILGAAVTLVWCYIGYFLGHRYRKQRFALIPFGEALDFPILHGTEFVFLQKPDLEKQRFDGVVADLLSEDLTPDWEKFLAKCTLSRIPVYHTKQIIESLTGRVKINHLSENELGTLLPSIFYERIKRFIDFL
;
A
#
# COMPACT_ATOMS: atom_id res chain seq x y z
N MET A 1 7.79 -10.93 -9.94
CA MET A 1 8.57 -11.63 -10.98
C MET A 1 9.26 -10.64 -11.89
N THR A 2 8.55 -9.74 -12.58
CA THR A 2 9.14 -8.74 -13.50
C THR A 2 10.27 -7.88 -12.91
N GLY A 3 10.10 -7.32 -11.70
CA GLY A 3 11.12 -6.45 -11.09
C GLY A 3 12.43 -7.16 -10.67
N VAL A 4 12.36 -8.45 -10.32
CA VAL A 4 13.56 -9.24 -9.96
C VAL A 4 14.42 -9.49 -11.20
N VAL A 5 13.76 -9.82 -12.32
CA VAL A 5 14.43 -10.01 -13.62
C VAL A 5 15.07 -8.71 -14.08
N LEU A 6 14.39 -7.58 -13.92
CA LEU A 6 14.90 -6.27 -14.32
C LEU A 6 16.14 -5.87 -13.51
N ILE A 7 16.14 -6.16 -12.20
CA ILE A 7 17.32 -5.95 -11.36
C ILE A 7 18.47 -6.83 -11.80
N LEU A 8 18.25 -8.13 -12.00
CA LEU A 8 19.29 -9.03 -12.50
C LEU A 8 19.89 -8.53 -13.82
N VAL A 9 19.04 -8.11 -14.75
CA VAL A 9 19.48 -7.60 -16.06
C VAL A 9 20.30 -6.30 -15.91
N ILE A 10 19.87 -5.34 -15.08
CA ILE A 10 20.54 -4.04 -14.97
C ILE A 10 21.74 -4.06 -14.02
N THR A 11 21.77 -4.89 -12.98
CA THR A 11 22.92 -4.94 -12.06
C THR A 11 24.00 -5.90 -12.52
N VAL A 12 23.65 -6.95 -13.28
CA VAL A 12 24.60 -8.00 -13.70
C VAL A 12 25.17 -7.76 -15.10
N ILE A 13 24.34 -7.43 -16.09
CA ILE A 13 24.77 -7.36 -17.49
C ILE A 13 25.74 -6.19 -17.76
N PRO A 14 25.53 -4.96 -17.23
CA PRO A 14 26.49 -3.88 -17.47
C PRO A 14 27.84 -4.12 -16.83
N ARG A 15 27.88 -4.99 -15.81
CA ARG A 15 29.11 -5.28 -15.09
C ARG A 15 29.93 -6.34 -15.80
N TRP A 16 29.30 -7.45 -16.20
CA TRP A 16 30.03 -8.66 -16.61
C TRP A 16 29.61 -9.22 -17.98
N GLY A 17 28.75 -8.50 -18.71
CA GLY A 17 28.23 -8.95 -20.00
C GLY A 17 27.32 -10.18 -19.88
N LEU A 18 27.03 -10.83 -21.01
CA LEU A 18 26.17 -12.02 -21.07
C LEU A 18 26.89 -13.28 -20.53
N GLU A 19 28.22 -13.24 -20.41
CA GLU A 19 29.08 -14.34 -19.93
C GLU A 19 29.35 -14.26 -18.42
N PHE A 20 28.52 -13.53 -17.66
CA PHE A 20 28.70 -13.32 -16.22
C PHE A 20 28.78 -14.65 -15.42
N TRP A 21 28.14 -15.70 -15.90
CA TRP A 21 28.12 -17.03 -15.28
C TRP A 21 29.50 -17.71 -15.24
N LYS A 22 30.46 -17.29 -16.08
CA LYS A 22 31.78 -17.95 -16.18
C LYS A 22 32.84 -17.37 -15.24
N HIS A 23 32.65 -16.17 -14.68
CA HIS A 23 33.63 -15.49 -13.82
C HIS A 23 32.96 -14.86 -12.58
N ILE A 24 32.19 -15.68 -11.83
CA ILE A 24 31.61 -15.25 -10.56
C ILE A 24 32.66 -15.17 -9.44
N ASP A 25 33.22 -13.98 -9.21
CA ASP A 25 33.94 -13.63 -7.97
C ASP A 25 33.01 -13.67 -6.74
N THR A 26 33.54 -14.14 -5.61
CA THR A 26 32.83 -14.22 -4.31
C THR A 26 32.17 -12.90 -3.91
N ASN A 27 32.85 -11.77 -4.12
CA ASN A 27 32.36 -10.44 -3.76
C ASN A 27 31.08 -10.07 -4.53
N SER A 28 31.01 -10.48 -5.79
CA SER A 28 29.88 -10.15 -6.66
C SER A 28 28.70 -11.07 -6.41
N SER A 29 28.94 -12.34 -6.09
CA SER A 29 27.90 -13.24 -5.54
C SER A 29 27.28 -12.68 -4.28
N ASN A 30 28.11 -12.28 -3.31
CA ASN A 30 27.63 -11.71 -2.07
C ASN A 30 26.78 -10.48 -2.33
N THR A 31 27.27 -9.55 -3.16
CA THR A 31 26.56 -8.33 -3.54
C THR A 31 25.22 -8.62 -4.22
N LEU A 32 25.19 -9.56 -5.16
CA LEU A 32 23.98 -9.96 -5.86
C LEU A 32 22.91 -10.46 -4.89
N ILE A 33 23.30 -11.34 -3.97
CA ILE A 33 22.41 -11.93 -2.97
C ILE A 33 21.80 -10.83 -2.09
N GLY A 34 22.60 -9.88 -1.61
CA GLY A 34 22.07 -8.78 -0.79
C GLY A 34 21.14 -7.86 -1.56
N VAL A 35 21.49 -7.48 -2.79
CA VAL A 35 20.60 -6.66 -3.63
C VAL A 35 19.26 -7.37 -3.86
N LEU A 36 19.26 -8.69 -4.13
CA LEU A 36 18.03 -9.47 -4.31
C LEU A 36 17.18 -9.55 -3.04
N ILE A 37 17.81 -9.76 -1.88
CA ILE A 37 17.11 -9.81 -0.59
C ILE A 37 16.52 -8.44 -0.27
N SER A 38 17.32 -7.36 -0.33
CA SER A 38 16.88 -5.99 -0.07
C SER A 38 15.76 -5.58 -1.01
N PHE A 39 15.86 -5.90 -2.31
CA PHE A 39 14.77 -5.64 -3.26
C PHE A 39 13.50 -6.41 -2.92
N SER A 40 13.60 -7.69 -2.54
CA SER A 40 12.44 -8.51 -2.21
C SER A 40 11.70 -7.98 -0.98
N ILE A 41 12.46 -7.55 0.04
CA ILE A 41 11.92 -6.89 1.24
C ILE A 41 11.23 -5.58 0.84
N MET A 42 11.89 -4.74 0.05
CA MET A 42 11.33 -3.47 -0.41
C MET A 42 10.05 -3.66 -1.24
N ALA A 43 10.05 -4.60 -2.18
CA ALA A 43 8.91 -4.89 -3.04
C ALA A 43 7.70 -5.45 -2.27
N THR A 44 7.92 -6.17 -1.17
CA THR A 44 6.83 -6.66 -0.31
C THR A 44 6.29 -5.56 0.60
N SER A 45 7.17 -4.73 1.16
CA SER A 45 6.80 -3.53 1.94
C SER A 45 5.97 -2.55 1.11
N LEU A 46 6.40 -2.28 -0.12
CA LEU A 46 5.69 -1.36 -1.02
C LEU A 46 4.27 -1.85 -1.37
N ARG A 47 4.08 -3.17 -1.58
CA ARG A 47 2.74 -3.74 -1.80
C ARG A 47 1.82 -3.57 -0.60
N LYS A 48 2.36 -3.65 0.62
CA LYS A 48 1.59 -3.39 1.85
C LYS A 48 1.23 -1.92 1.97
N LEU A 49 2.18 -1.02 1.70
CA LEU A 49 1.96 0.42 1.71
C LEU A 49 0.88 0.85 0.71
N PHE A 50 0.87 0.29 -0.51
CA PHE A 50 -0.16 0.57 -1.52
C PHE A 50 -1.54 -0.02 -1.20
N LYS A 51 -1.67 -0.89 -0.20
CA LYS A 51 -2.99 -1.40 0.20
C LYS A 51 -3.81 -0.35 0.96
N TYR A 52 -3.18 0.69 1.50
CA TYR A 52 -3.85 1.75 2.25
C TYR A 52 -4.14 2.97 1.37
N PRO A 53 -5.41 3.24 1.02
CA PRO A 53 -5.79 4.47 0.34
C PRO A 53 -5.60 5.67 1.29
N GLY A 54 -4.95 6.74 0.82
CA GLY A 54 -4.87 8.02 1.54
C GLY A 54 -3.53 8.37 2.20
N ALA A 55 -2.60 7.44 2.38
CA ALA A 55 -1.25 7.80 2.81
C ALA A 55 -0.49 8.44 1.63
N GLN A 56 0.22 9.55 1.87
CA GLN A 56 1.18 10.14 0.92
C GLN A 56 2.35 9.15 0.69
N SER A 57 2.07 8.10 -0.09
CA SER A 57 2.87 6.87 -0.14
C SER A 57 4.23 7.10 -0.79
N SER A 58 4.37 8.13 -1.62
CA SER A 58 5.63 8.49 -2.29
C SER A 58 6.71 8.97 -1.32
N ALA A 59 6.33 9.72 -0.26
CA ALA A 59 7.28 10.26 0.70
C ALA A 59 7.99 9.15 1.51
N TYR A 60 7.36 7.99 1.66
CA TYR A 60 7.91 6.85 2.40
C TYR A 60 8.80 5.93 1.57
N VAL A 61 8.80 6.03 0.23
CA VAL A 61 9.61 5.16 -0.65
C VAL A 61 11.10 5.37 -0.42
N LEU A 62 11.56 6.62 -0.41
CA LEU A 62 12.97 6.95 -0.22
C LEU A 62 13.50 6.51 1.17
N PRO A 63 12.88 6.88 2.31
CA PRO A 63 13.39 6.49 3.63
C PRO A 63 13.31 4.98 3.86
N SER A 64 12.29 4.28 3.36
CA SER A 64 12.22 2.82 3.49
C SER A 64 13.32 2.11 2.70
N ALA A 65 13.65 2.59 1.48
CA ALA A 65 14.78 2.08 0.72
C ALA A 65 16.10 2.29 1.47
N ALA A 66 16.31 3.49 2.02
CA ALA A 66 17.51 3.83 2.77
C ALA A 66 17.69 2.93 4.01
N ILE A 67 16.62 2.65 4.76
CA ILE A 67 16.65 1.76 5.91
C ILE A 67 17.00 0.32 5.48
N ILE A 68 16.36 -0.21 4.45
CA ILE A 68 16.58 -1.61 4.02
C ILE A 68 18.00 -1.81 3.48
N TYR A 69 18.48 -0.90 2.63
CA TYR A 69 19.84 -0.98 2.10
C TYR A 69 20.90 -0.66 3.15
N GLY A 70 20.63 0.28 4.06
CA GLY A 70 21.50 0.58 5.20
C GLY A 70 21.64 -0.61 6.16
N LEU A 71 20.55 -1.31 6.45
CA LEU A 71 20.56 -2.51 7.27
C LEU A 71 21.31 -3.67 6.58
N MET A 72 21.18 -3.82 5.26
CA MET A 72 21.97 -4.79 4.50
C MET A 72 23.47 -4.46 4.52
N MET A 73 23.84 -3.17 4.37
CA MET A 73 25.23 -2.75 4.53
C MET A 73 25.77 -3.01 5.94
N LEU A 74 24.95 -2.79 6.97
CA LEU A 74 25.31 -3.11 8.35
C LEU A 74 25.57 -4.62 8.54
N ILE A 75 24.74 -5.48 7.93
CA ILE A 75 24.94 -6.94 7.97
C ILE A 75 26.27 -7.31 7.30
N TYR A 76 26.59 -6.74 6.14
CA TYR A 76 27.88 -6.99 5.50
C TYR A 76 29.06 -6.54 6.34
N LEU A 77 28.94 -5.39 7.01
CA LEU A 77 29.97 -4.88 7.91
C LEU A 77 30.18 -5.80 9.11
N LEU A 78 29.11 -6.25 9.76
CA LEU A 78 29.17 -7.12 10.95
C LEU A 78 29.68 -8.53 10.62
N MET A 79 29.24 -9.10 9.50
CA MET A 79 29.65 -10.42 9.02
C MET A 79 31.01 -10.39 8.32
N ARG A 80 31.59 -9.20 8.11
CA ARG A 80 32.85 -8.97 7.41
C ARG A 80 32.90 -9.66 6.04
N LEU A 81 31.78 -9.59 5.32
CA LEU A 81 31.65 -10.16 3.98
C LEU A 81 32.23 -9.19 2.96
N ASP A 82 32.98 -9.71 2.00
CA ASP A 82 33.41 -8.90 0.87
C ASP A 82 32.21 -8.61 -0.05
N TYR A 83 32.01 -7.33 -0.35
CA TYR A 83 30.94 -6.85 -1.22
C TYR A 83 31.44 -5.67 -2.06
N SER A 84 30.67 -5.33 -3.08
CA SER A 84 30.99 -4.23 -3.96
C SER A 84 30.06 -3.04 -3.75
N ILE A 85 30.63 -1.93 -3.28
CA ILE A 85 29.92 -0.68 -3.03
C ILE A 85 29.17 -0.20 -4.28
N GLN A 86 29.82 -0.21 -5.45
CA GLN A 86 29.20 0.20 -6.71
C GLN A 86 27.97 -0.65 -7.07
N GLY A 87 28.03 -1.97 -6.81
CA GLY A 87 26.91 -2.88 -7.08
C GLY A 87 25.73 -2.64 -6.14
N MET A 88 26.01 -2.36 -4.86
CA MET A 88 24.98 -1.98 -3.88
C MET A 88 24.31 -0.65 -4.23
N ILE A 89 25.09 0.38 -4.61
CA ILE A 89 24.54 1.68 -5.01
C ILE A 89 23.67 1.54 -6.26
N LEU A 90 24.13 0.80 -7.28
CA LEU A 90 23.36 0.56 -8.49
C LEU A 90 22.07 -0.21 -8.19
N GLY A 91 22.14 -1.26 -7.37
CA GLY A 91 20.96 -2.03 -6.94
C GLY A 91 19.94 -1.17 -6.20
N ALA A 92 20.41 -0.29 -5.30
CA ALA A 92 19.56 0.67 -4.59
C ALA A 92 18.88 1.66 -5.55
N ALA A 93 19.62 2.22 -6.51
CA ALA A 93 19.08 3.13 -7.52
C ALA A 93 18.01 2.46 -8.39
N VAL A 94 18.26 1.25 -8.89
CA VAL A 94 17.29 0.49 -9.69
C VAL A 94 16.05 0.15 -8.86
N THR A 95 16.23 -0.23 -7.58
CA THR A 95 15.13 -0.51 -6.67
C THR A 95 14.25 0.73 -6.48
N LEU A 96 14.86 1.90 -6.24
CA LEU A 96 14.14 3.16 -6.10
C LEU A 96 13.34 3.48 -7.36
N VAL A 97 13.97 3.44 -8.53
CA VAL A 97 13.31 3.70 -9.83
C VAL A 97 12.14 2.73 -10.03
N TRP A 98 12.34 1.44 -9.78
CA TRP A 98 11.28 0.43 -9.89
C TRP A 98 10.12 0.71 -8.93
N CYS A 99 10.41 1.08 -7.69
CA CYS A 99 9.39 1.44 -6.70
C CYS A 99 8.60 2.69 -7.09
N TYR A 100 9.26 3.72 -7.63
CA TYR A 100 8.60 4.93 -8.15
C TYR A 100 7.76 4.65 -9.39
N ILE A 101 8.24 3.82 -10.32
CA ILE A 101 7.44 3.38 -11.48
C ILE A 101 6.21 2.60 -11.00
N GLY A 102 6.40 1.66 -10.05
CA GLY A 102 5.31 0.91 -9.45
C GLY A 102 4.29 1.80 -8.75
N TYR A 103 4.74 2.85 -8.07
CA TYR A 103 3.88 3.89 -7.49
C TYR A 103 3.09 4.63 -8.56
N PHE A 104 3.77 5.16 -9.58
CA PHE A 104 3.13 5.98 -10.62
C PHE A 104 2.12 5.17 -11.45
N LEU A 105 2.48 3.94 -11.85
CA LEU A 105 1.54 3.01 -12.49
C LEU A 105 0.39 2.65 -11.55
N GLY A 106 0.68 2.34 -10.28
CA GLY A 106 -0.35 2.00 -9.30
C GLY A 106 -1.37 3.12 -9.12
N HIS A 107 -0.92 4.37 -9.07
CA HIS A 107 -1.77 5.56 -8.95
C HIS A 107 -2.56 5.84 -10.23
N ARG A 108 -1.94 5.69 -11.41
CA ARG A 108 -2.60 6.02 -12.68
C ARG A 108 -3.60 4.96 -13.15
N TYR A 109 -3.43 3.70 -12.76
CA TYR A 109 -4.28 2.59 -13.24
C TYR A 109 -5.28 2.05 -12.20
N ARG A 110 -5.20 2.43 -10.92
CA ARG A 110 -6.28 2.14 -9.95
C ARG A 110 -7.39 3.17 -10.08
N LYS A 111 -8.43 2.82 -10.82
CA LYS A 111 -9.75 3.44 -10.65
C LYS A 111 -10.35 2.87 -9.38
N GLN A 112 -10.56 3.71 -8.36
CA GLN A 112 -11.20 3.27 -7.12
C GLN A 112 -12.70 3.09 -7.37
N ARG A 113 -13.26 1.96 -6.95
CA ARG A 113 -14.70 1.68 -7.05
C ARG A 113 -15.34 1.75 -5.67
N PHE A 114 -16.18 2.74 -5.43
CA PHE A 114 -16.91 2.87 -4.17
C PHE A 114 -18.39 2.55 -4.36
N ALA A 115 -18.95 1.81 -3.41
CA ALA A 115 -20.38 1.56 -3.33
C ALA A 115 -21.05 2.68 -2.51
N LEU A 116 -21.94 3.45 -3.13
CA LEU A 116 -22.72 4.49 -2.47
C LEU A 116 -24.03 3.92 -1.94
N ILE A 117 -24.37 4.25 -0.70
CA ILE A 117 -25.70 3.99 -0.15
C ILE A 117 -26.64 5.13 -0.58
N PRO A 118 -27.85 4.84 -1.09
CA PRO A 118 -28.76 5.83 -1.66
C PRO A 118 -29.56 6.61 -0.58
N PHE A 119 -28.89 7.18 0.43
CA PHE A 119 -29.52 8.02 1.46
C PHE A 119 -28.70 9.29 1.75
N GLY A 120 -29.37 10.36 2.17
CA GLY A 120 -28.74 11.59 2.65
C GLY A 120 -27.88 12.33 1.61
N GLU A 121 -26.81 12.97 2.08
CA GLU A 121 -25.86 13.73 1.25
C GLU A 121 -25.13 12.87 0.19
N ALA A 122 -25.23 11.53 0.27
CA ALA A 122 -24.63 10.62 -0.70
C ALA A 122 -25.32 10.66 -2.09
N LEU A 123 -26.54 11.20 -2.19
CA LEU A 123 -27.27 11.34 -3.46
C LEU A 123 -26.71 12.49 -4.33
N ASP A 124 -26.22 13.55 -3.70
CA ASP A 124 -25.67 14.74 -4.37
C ASP A 124 -24.15 14.63 -4.62
N PHE A 125 -23.61 13.40 -4.63
CA PHE A 125 -22.18 13.19 -4.75
C PHE A 125 -21.65 13.71 -6.09
N PRO A 126 -20.70 14.67 -6.10
CA PRO A 126 -20.16 15.18 -7.34
C PRO A 126 -19.39 14.10 -8.10
N ILE A 127 -19.54 14.07 -9.43
CA ILE A 127 -18.77 13.17 -10.28
C ILE A 127 -17.30 13.61 -10.22
N LEU A 128 -16.45 12.84 -9.54
CA LEU A 128 -15.01 13.09 -9.49
C LEU A 128 -14.26 12.22 -10.50
N HIS A 129 -13.38 12.86 -11.28
CA HIS A 129 -12.51 12.18 -12.24
C HIS A 129 -11.59 11.19 -11.52
N GLY A 130 -11.60 9.92 -11.93
CA GLY A 130 -10.71 8.87 -11.43
C GLY A 130 -11.35 7.87 -10.45
N THR A 131 -12.58 8.15 -10.00
CA THR A 131 -13.32 7.30 -9.05
C THR A 131 -14.68 6.93 -9.64
N GLU A 132 -15.02 5.64 -9.60
CA GLU A 132 -16.31 5.14 -10.07
C GLU A 132 -17.20 4.88 -8.86
N PHE A 133 -18.27 5.65 -8.78
CA PHE A 133 -19.27 5.54 -7.72
C PHE A 133 -20.47 4.76 -8.24
N VAL A 134 -20.85 3.69 -7.52
CA VAL A 134 -21.98 2.83 -7.89
C VAL A 134 -22.99 2.86 -6.76
N PHE A 135 -24.20 3.34 -7.03
CA PHE A 135 -25.30 3.32 -6.08
C PHE A 135 -25.80 1.89 -5.87
N LEU A 136 -25.81 1.43 -4.61
CA LEU A 136 -26.39 0.15 -4.23
C LEU A 136 -27.92 0.28 -4.19
N GLN A 137 -28.62 -0.57 -4.95
CA GLN A 137 -30.09 -0.61 -4.90
C GLN A 137 -30.63 -1.45 -3.74
N LYS A 138 -29.78 -2.31 -3.16
CA LYS A 138 -30.13 -3.25 -2.10
C LYS A 138 -28.98 -3.31 -1.08
N PRO A 139 -29.25 -3.69 0.18
CA PRO A 139 -28.24 -3.87 1.23
C PRO A 139 -27.43 -5.17 1.03
N ASP A 140 -26.91 -5.37 -0.18
CA ASP A 140 -26.01 -6.46 -0.55
C ASP A 140 -25.04 -5.99 -1.63
N LEU A 141 -23.82 -6.51 -1.59
CA LEU A 141 -22.74 -6.15 -2.52
C LEU A 141 -22.80 -6.95 -3.83
N GLU A 142 -23.81 -7.80 -4.02
CA GLU A 142 -24.07 -8.63 -5.22
C GLU A 142 -22.81 -9.32 -5.80
N LYS A 143 -21.87 -9.71 -4.93
CA LYS A 143 -20.54 -10.27 -5.28
C LYS A 143 -19.65 -9.36 -6.16
N GLN A 144 -19.98 -8.09 -6.32
CA GLN A 144 -19.10 -7.13 -6.96
C GLN A 144 -17.97 -6.71 -6.00
N ARG A 145 -16.79 -6.46 -6.56
CA ARG A 145 -15.64 -5.99 -5.78
C ARG A 145 -15.65 -4.46 -5.72
N PHE A 146 -15.89 -3.94 -4.53
CA PHE A 146 -15.74 -2.52 -4.20
C PHE A 146 -14.53 -2.33 -3.28
N ASP A 147 -13.85 -1.20 -3.43
CA ASP A 147 -12.73 -0.80 -2.57
C ASP A 147 -13.21 -0.28 -1.20
N GLY A 148 -14.49 0.11 -1.10
CA GLY A 148 -15.15 0.51 0.14
C GLY A 148 -16.62 0.85 -0.07
N VAL A 149 -17.35 0.98 1.05
CA VAL A 149 -18.74 1.45 1.08
C VAL A 149 -18.76 2.88 1.60
N VAL A 150 -19.50 3.76 0.96
CA VAL A 150 -19.65 5.17 1.31
C VAL A 150 -21.10 5.41 1.69
N ALA A 151 -21.29 5.93 2.89
CA ALA A 151 -22.60 6.19 3.45
C ALA A 151 -22.61 7.55 4.17
N ASP A 152 -23.76 8.20 4.19
CA ASP A 152 -24.03 9.26 5.14
C ASP A 152 -24.47 8.59 6.45
N LEU A 153 -23.55 8.51 7.42
CA LEU A 153 -23.83 7.81 8.69
C LEU A 153 -24.73 8.64 9.62
N LEU A 154 -24.93 9.92 9.28
CA LEU A 154 -25.69 10.88 10.08
C LEU A 154 -27.11 11.08 9.55
N SER A 155 -27.49 10.45 8.42
CA SER A 155 -28.84 10.58 7.86
C SER A 155 -29.86 9.83 8.72
N GLU A 156 -30.92 10.53 9.17
CA GLU A 156 -32.05 9.91 9.88
C GLU A 156 -32.86 8.94 9.00
N ASP A 157 -32.66 8.98 7.68
CA ASP A 157 -33.32 8.10 6.70
C ASP A 157 -32.70 6.69 6.59
N LEU A 158 -31.66 6.40 7.39
CA LEU A 158 -30.99 5.10 7.33
C LEU A 158 -31.90 4.01 7.91
N THR A 159 -32.40 3.13 7.04
CA THR A 159 -33.27 2.04 7.46
C THR A 159 -32.48 0.97 8.24
N PRO A 160 -33.08 0.25 9.21
CA PRO A 160 -32.38 -0.74 10.04
C PRO A 160 -31.66 -1.85 9.24
N ASP A 161 -32.18 -2.19 8.05
CA ASP A 161 -31.55 -3.16 7.15
C ASP A 161 -30.19 -2.67 6.61
N TRP A 162 -30.05 -1.37 6.37
CA TRP A 162 -28.81 -0.75 5.91
C TRP A 162 -27.79 -0.58 7.03
N GLU A 163 -28.23 -0.27 8.26
CA GLU A 163 -27.37 -0.30 9.45
C GLU A 163 -26.76 -1.68 9.65
N LYS A 164 -27.58 -2.73 9.56
CA LYS A 164 -27.13 -4.12 9.68
C LYS A 164 -26.15 -4.50 8.57
N PHE A 165 -26.37 -4.01 7.36
CA PHE A 165 -25.45 -4.19 6.23
C PHE A 165 -24.11 -3.50 6.46
N LEU A 166 -24.10 -2.25 6.94
CA LEU A 166 -22.88 -1.53 7.28
C LEU A 166 -22.09 -2.24 8.38
N ALA A 167 -22.77 -2.68 9.44
CA ALA A 167 -22.15 -3.48 10.50
C ALA A 167 -21.52 -4.77 9.94
N LYS A 168 -22.23 -5.47 9.04
CA LYS A 168 -21.71 -6.68 8.38
C LYS A 168 -20.49 -6.38 7.50
N CYS A 169 -20.47 -5.25 6.79
CA CYS A 169 -19.33 -4.80 5.99
C CYS A 169 -18.10 -4.54 6.87
N THR A 170 -18.28 -3.81 7.97
CA THR A 170 -17.22 -3.51 8.94
C THR A 170 -16.64 -4.80 9.55
N LEU A 171 -17.50 -5.73 9.98
CA LEU A 171 -17.08 -7.05 10.48
C LEU A 171 -16.35 -7.89 9.42
N SER A 172 -16.74 -7.74 8.15
CA SER A 172 -16.10 -8.40 7.00
C SER A 172 -14.82 -7.68 6.53
N ARG A 173 -14.37 -6.64 7.25
CA ARG A 173 -13.20 -5.81 6.92
C ARG A 173 -13.30 -5.08 5.58
N ILE A 174 -14.52 -4.76 5.16
CA ILE A 174 -14.78 -3.85 4.06
C ILE A 174 -14.85 -2.46 4.69
N PRO A 175 -13.98 -1.51 4.29
CA PRO A 175 -13.96 -0.20 4.90
C PRO A 175 -15.25 0.55 4.56
N VAL A 176 -15.86 1.12 5.60
CA VAL A 176 -17.03 1.99 5.51
C VAL A 176 -16.55 3.42 5.77
N TYR A 177 -16.79 4.31 4.82
CA TYR A 177 -16.39 5.72 4.88
C TYR A 177 -17.60 6.64 4.95
N HIS A 178 -17.46 7.74 5.65
CA HIS A 178 -18.44 8.81 5.60
C HIS A 178 -18.34 9.56 4.26
N THR A 179 -19.47 9.97 3.68
CA THR A 179 -19.56 10.80 2.46
C THR A 179 -18.54 11.95 2.46
N LYS A 180 -18.48 12.69 3.58
CA LYS A 180 -17.57 13.83 3.80
C LYS A 180 -16.08 13.46 3.75
N GLN A 181 -15.68 12.33 4.33
CA GLN A 181 -14.28 11.88 4.34
C GLN A 181 -13.76 11.59 2.92
N ILE A 182 -14.60 11.01 2.07
CA ILE A 182 -14.23 10.74 0.67
C ILE A 182 -14.14 12.04 -0.14
N ILE A 183 -15.08 12.97 0.06
CA ILE A 183 -15.02 14.28 -0.58
C ILE A 183 -13.74 15.02 -0.15
N GLU A 184 -13.40 15.03 1.12
CA GLU A 184 -12.18 15.65 1.65
C GLU A 184 -10.92 15.01 1.08
N SER A 185 -10.83 13.68 1.09
CA SER A 185 -9.69 12.92 0.56
C SER A 185 -9.48 13.15 -0.94
N LEU A 186 -10.57 13.23 -1.72
CA LEU A 186 -10.50 13.39 -3.17
C LEU A 186 -10.35 14.85 -3.62
N THR A 187 -10.90 15.82 -2.88
CA THR A 187 -10.84 17.25 -3.24
C THR A 187 -9.72 18.01 -2.53
N GLY A 188 -9.18 17.45 -1.44
CA GLY A 188 -8.22 18.13 -0.56
C GLY A 188 -8.81 19.33 0.20
N ARG A 189 -10.13 19.50 0.20
CA ARG A 189 -10.84 20.60 0.87
C ARG A 189 -11.68 20.06 2.02
N VAL A 190 -11.42 20.57 3.23
CA VAL A 190 -12.16 20.22 4.45
C VAL A 190 -13.37 21.15 4.59
N LYS A 191 -14.58 20.60 4.55
CA LYS A 191 -15.79 21.32 4.99
C LYS A 191 -16.02 20.99 6.46
N ILE A 192 -15.52 21.85 7.36
CA ILE A 192 -15.68 21.68 8.81
C ILE A 192 -17.02 22.30 9.23
N ASN A 193 -18.07 21.50 9.36
CA ASN A 193 -19.36 21.96 9.90
C ASN A 193 -19.59 21.53 11.35
N HIS A 194 -18.96 20.46 11.84
CA HIS A 194 -18.94 20.14 13.27
C HIS A 194 -17.69 19.34 13.66
N LEU A 195 -17.13 19.70 14.82
CA LEU A 195 -15.86 19.23 15.36
C LEU A 195 -16.02 17.97 16.23
N SER A 196 -16.93 17.08 15.83
CA SER A 196 -17.23 15.87 16.58
C SER A 196 -17.48 14.73 15.62
N GLU A 197 -16.46 13.92 15.36
CA GLU A 197 -16.72 12.56 14.95
C GLU A 197 -15.58 11.66 15.41
N ASN A 198 -15.92 10.85 16.42
CA ASN A 198 -15.12 9.74 16.88
C ASN A 198 -14.94 8.80 15.68
N GLU A 199 -13.70 8.64 15.21
CA GLU A 199 -13.37 7.67 14.17
C GLU A 199 -13.72 6.28 14.71
N LEU A 200 -14.88 5.73 14.35
CA LEU A 200 -15.26 4.35 14.67
C LEU A 200 -14.21 3.31 14.19
N GLY A 201 -13.30 3.73 13.29
CA GLY A 201 -12.12 2.97 12.86
C GLY A 201 -10.90 3.01 13.80
N THR A 202 -10.82 3.91 14.77
CA THR A 202 -9.70 3.94 15.75
C THR A 202 -9.80 2.88 16.83
N LEU A 203 -11.00 2.31 17.04
CA LEU A 203 -11.23 1.27 18.06
C LEU A 203 -10.79 -0.12 17.63
N LEU A 204 -10.41 -0.31 16.36
CA LEU A 204 -9.84 -1.56 15.89
C LEU A 204 -8.31 -1.49 16.00
N PRO A 205 -7.68 -2.25 16.92
CA PRO A 205 -6.23 -2.24 17.07
C PRO A 205 -5.55 -2.64 15.76
N SER A 206 -4.39 -2.05 15.48
CA SER A 206 -3.66 -2.37 14.27
C SER A 206 -3.36 -3.87 14.20
N ILE A 207 -3.52 -4.47 13.01
CA ILE A 207 -3.29 -5.91 12.76
C ILE A 207 -1.90 -6.35 13.24
N PHE A 208 -0.93 -5.44 13.18
CA PHE A 208 0.43 -5.68 13.65
C PHE A 208 0.51 -5.76 15.18
N TYR A 209 -0.18 -4.86 15.88
CA TYR A 209 -0.28 -4.89 17.34
C TYR A 209 -0.98 -6.15 17.83
N GLU A 210 -2.11 -6.57 17.24
CA GLU A 210 -2.79 -7.82 17.63
C GLU A 210 -1.89 -9.05 17.45
N ARG A 211 -1.11 -9.09 16.37
CA ARG A 211 -0.23 -10.22 16.08
C ARG A 211 0.96 -10.28 17.03
N ILE A 212 1.57 -9.12 17.32
CA ILE A 212 2.62 -9.02 18.33
C ILE A 212 2.09 -9.41 19.70
N LYS A 213 0.93 -8.86 20.09
CA LYS A 213 0.30 -9.17 21.37
C LYS A 213 0.04 -10.67 21.51
N ARG A 214 -0.50 -11.33 20.48
CA ARG A 214 -0.66 -12.81 20.47
C ARG A 214 0.64 -13.59 20.61
N PHE A 215 1.76 -13.10 20.07
CA PHE A 215 3.06 -13.75 20.25
C PHE A 215 3.59 -13.58 21.67
N ILE A 216 3.38 -12.40 22.27
CA ILE A 216 3.76 -12.12 23.66
C ILE A 216 2.91 -12.95 24.63
N ASP A 217 1.60 -13.04 24.40
CA ASP A 217 0.68 -13.80 25.26
C ASP A 217 0.93 -15.32 25.22
N PHE A 218 1.64 -15.84 24.21
CA PHE A 218 1.96 -17.27 24.06
C PHE A 218 3.32 -17.65 24.67
N LEU A 219 4.20 -16.68 24.93
CA LEU A 219 5.54 -16.90 25.47
C LEU A 219 5.52 -16.91 27.00
#